data_AF-A0A0C9RFC3-F1
#
_entry.id   AF-A0A0C9RFC3-F1
#
_cell.length_a   1.000
_cell.length_b   1.000
_cell.length_c   1.000
_cell.angle_alpha   90.00
_cell.angle_beta   90.00
_cell.angle_gamma   90.00
#
_symmetry.space_group_name_H-M   'P 1'
#
loop_
_entity.id
_entity.type
_entity.pdbx_description
1 polymer ?
#
loop_
_entity_poly.entity_id
_entity_poly.type
_entity_poly.pdbx_seq_one_letter_code
_entity_poly.pdbx_strand_id
1 'polypeptide(L)'
;TCGYNALCAVVGHNPICSCPVRFTGDPFVSCTPIPMQESPPESRDPCSPSPCGPNAQCQVINNTPSCSCNPEFMGSPPNCRPECASNGECSSHLACMNQRCKNPCIGSCGA
;
A
#
# COMPACT_ATOMS: atom_id res chain seq x y z
N THR A 1 -50.80 -12.33 -2.75
CA THR A 1 -49.86 -13.07 -1.87
C THR A 1 -48.59 -12.25 -1.76
N CYS A 2 -47.92 -12.24 -0.60
CA CYS A 2 -46.65 -11.52 -0.47
C CYS A 2 -45.48 -12.33 -1.07
N GLY A 3 -44.41 -11.62 -1.41
CA GLY A 3 -43.19 -12.21 -1.97
C GLY A 3 -42.37 -13.02 -0.97
N TYR A 4 -41.28 -13.61 -1.44
CA TYR A 4 -40.37 -14.38 -0.59
C TYR A 4 -39.68 -13.49 0.46
N ASN A 5 -39.58 -13.96 1.71
CA ASN A 5 -39.06 -13.19 2.86
C ASN A 5 -39.78 -11.84 3.16
N ALA A 6 -40.98 -11.62 2.61
CA ALA A 6 -41.78 -10.45 2.92
C ALA A 6 -42.70 -10.71 4.13
N LEU A 7 -42.94 -9.67 4.93
CA LEU A 7 -43.91 -9.67 6.01
C LEU A 7 -45.29 -9.27 5.48
N CYS A 8 -46.30 -10.05 5.84
CA CYS A 8 -47.71 -9.75 5.55
C CYS A 8 -48.40 -9.27 6.83
N ALA A 9 -49.03 -8.10 6.79
CA ALA A 9 -49.83 -7.57 7.88
C ALA A 9 -51.22 -7.14 7.37
N VAL A 10 -52.28 -7.40 8.13
CA VAL A 10 -53.64 -6.98 7.75
C VAL A 10 -54.00 -5.71 8.52
N VAL A 11 -54.23 -4.62 7.80
CA VAL A 11 -54.64 -3.33 8.37
C VAL A 11 -55.97 -2.93 7.75
N GLY A 12 -57.03 -2.88 8.56
CA GLY A 12 -58.37 -2.48 8.08
C GLY A 12 -58.89 -3.36 6.95
N HIS A 13 -58.83 -4.68 7.11
CA HIS A 13 -59.19 -5.69 6.09
C HIS A 13 -58.34 -5.67 4.80
N ASN A 14 -57.29 -4.85 4.73
CA ASN A 14 -56.38 -4.81 3.58
C ASN A 14 -55.04 -5.50 3.93
N PRO A 15 -54.58 -6.49 3.14
CA PRO A 15 -53.27 -7.09 3.33
C PRO A 15 -52.16 -6.16 2.78
N ILE A 16 -51.18 -5.86 3.62
CA ILE A 16 -50.02 -5.02 3.32
C ILE A 16 -48.76 -5.90 3.38
N CYS A 17 -47.96 -5.87 2.31
CA CYS A 17 -46.67 -6.56 2.25
C CYS A 17 -45.52 -5.57 2.46
N SER A 18 -44.54 -5.92 3.30
CA SER A 18 -43.36 -5.08 3.56
C SER A 18 -42.10 -5.93 3.81
N CYS A 19 -40.92 -5.41 3.49
CA CYS A 19 -39.67 -6.11 3.83
C CYS A 19 -39.32 -5.90 5.31
N PRO A 20 -38.89 -6.95 6.02
CA PRO A 20 -38.46 -6.85 7.41
C PRO A 20 -37.20 -6.00 7.58
N VAL A 21 -36.94 -5.57 8.83
CA VAL A 21 -35.70 -4.86 9.17
C VAL A 21 -34.50 -5.70 8.75
N ARG A 22 -33.47 -5.06 8.17
CA ARG A 22 -32.29 -5.70 7.54
C ARG A 22 -32.54 -6.37 6.19
N PHE A 23 -33.73 -6.24 5.60
CA PHE A 23 -34.03 -6.67 4.24
C PHE A 23 -34.46 -5.50 3.36
N THR A 24 -34.23 -5.62 2.06
CA THR A 24 -34.57 -4.65 1.01
C THR A 24 -35.09 -5.38 -0.23
N GLY A 25 -35.66 -4.67 -1.19
CA GLY A 25 -36.24 -5.24 -2.41
C GLY A 25 -37.74 -4.99 -2.54
N ASP A 26 -38.39 -5.80 -3.37
CA ASP A 26 -39.82 -5.69 -3.65
C ASP A 26 -40.61 -6.68 -2.76
N PRO A 27 -41.46 -6.20 -1.85
CA PRO A 27 -42.22 -7.06 -0.93
C PRO A 27 -43.30 -7.93 -1.61
N PHE A 28 -43.63 -7.68 -2.88
CA PHE A 28 -44.54 -8.52 -3.67
C PHE A 28 -43.80 -9.61 -4.46
N VAL A 29 -42.49 -9.46 -4.67
CA VAL A 29 -41.66 -10.42 -5.41
C VAL A 29 -40.71 -11.15 -4.46
N SER A 30 -39.76 -10.44 -3.86
CA SER A 30 -38.75 -11.00 -2.95
C SER A 30 -38.02 -9.90 -2.17
N CYS A 31 -37.86 -10.12 -0.88
CA CYS A 31 -37.00 -9.34 0.00
C CYS A 31 -35.65 -10.06 0.17
N THR A 32 -34.55 -9.33 -0.01
CA THR A 32 -33.18 -9.83 0.15
C THR A 32 -32.51 -9.12 1.33
N PRO A 33 -31.55 -9.77 2.03
CA PRO A 33 -30.83 -9.13 3.11
C PRO A 33 -30.06 -7.91 2.58
N ILE A 34 -30.12 -6.80 3.31
CA ILE A 34 -29.34 -5.60 3.01
C ILE A 34 -27.87 -6.01 3.14
N PRO A 35 -27.07 -5.86 2.07
CA PRO A 35 -25.64 -6.14 2.16
C PRO A 35 -25.07 -5.28 3.28
N MET A 36 -24.45 -5.94 4.27
CA MET A 36 -23.71 -5.20 5.28
C MET A 36 -22.61 -4.48 4.52
N GLN A 37 -22.61 -3.15 4.58
CA GLN A 37 -21.56 -2.37 3.97
C GLN A 37 -20.25 -2.80 4.62
N GLU A 38 -19.48 -3.57 3.88
CA GLU A 38 -18.12 -3.94 4.23
C GLU A 38 -17.44 -2.60 4.46
N SER A 39 -16.94 -2.38 5.68
CA SER A 39 -16.11 -1.22 5.97
C SER A 39 -15.04 -1.15 4.87
N PRO A 40 -14.79 0.04 4.28
CA PRO A 40 -13.79 0.16 3.23
C PRO A 40 -12.50 -0.53 3.67
N PRO A 41 -11.85 -1.29 2.76
CA PRO A 41 -10.70 -2.10 3.12
C PRO A 41 -9.71 -1.20 3.85
N GLU A 42 -9.36 -1.59 5.07
CA GLU A 42 -8.36 -0.90 5.88
C GLU A 42 -7.14 -0.69 4.99
N SER A 43 -6.70 0.57 4.87
CA SER A 43 -5.66 0.97 3.91
C SER A 43 -4.39 0.20 4.20
N ARG A 44 -4.19 -0.91 3.49
CA ARG A 44 -2.97 -1.72 3.60
C ARG A 44 -1.82 -0.82 3.20
N ASP A 45 -0.84 -0.67 4.08
CA ASP A 45 0.35 0.14 3.82
C ASP A 45 0.98 -0.29 2.49
N PRO A 46 1.04 0.59 1.47
CA PRO A 46 1.53 0.22 0.15
C PRO A 46 3.04 -0.08 0.13
N CYS A 47 3.74 0.22 1.23
CA CYS A 47 5.13 -0.11 1.47
C CYS A 47 5.35 -1.43 2.23
N SER A 48 4.30 -2.20 2.54
CA SER A 48 4.40 -3.45 3.31
C SER A 48 3.68 -4.61 2.61
N PRO A 49 4.42 -5.59 2.03
CA PRO A 49 5.87 -5.68 1.93
C PRO A 49 6.46 -4.68 0.91
N SER A 50 7.69 -4.22 1.13
CA SER A 50 8.27 -3.12 0.34
C SER A 50 8.51 -3.52 -1.12
N PRO A 51 7.94 -2.80 -2.11
CA PRO A 51 8.16 -3.07 -3.53
C PRO A 51 9.49 -2.54 -4.07
N CYS A 52 10.23 -1.75 -3.29
CA CYS A 52 11.34 -0.91 -3.77
C CYS A 52 12.68 -1.63 -3.92
N GLY A 53 12.82 -2.87 -3.43
CA GLY A 53 14.07 -3.63 -3.47
C GLY A 53 15.09 -3.22 -2.39
N PRO A 54 16.24 -3.91 -2.33
CA PRO A 54 17.28 -3.66 -1.33
C PRO A 54 17.97 -2.30 -1.54
N ASN A 55 18.39 -1.65 -0.45
CA ASN A 55 19.01 -0.31 -0.45
C ASN A 55 18.14 0.81 -1.05
N ALA A 56 16.82 0.59 -1.11
CA ALA A 56 15.83 1.59 -1.48
C ALA A 56 14.84 1.82 -0.33
N GLN A 57 14.54 3.08 -0.08
CA GLN A 57 13.53 3.53 0.86
C GLN A 57 12.18 3.69 0.15
N CYS A 58 11.16 3.03 0.68
CA CYS A 58 9.76 3.24 0.28
C CYS A 58 9.17 4.42 1.04
N GLN A 59 8.59 5.37 0.33
CA GLN A 59 7.87 6.52 0.86
C GLN A 59 6.46 6.54 0.29
N VAL A 60 5.45 6.74 1.12
CA VAL A 60 4.06 6.84 0.67
C VAL A 60 3.76 8.30 0.33
N ILE A 61 3.56 8.59 -0.95
CA ILE A 61 3.20 9.93 -1.45
C ILE A 61 1.82 9.81 -2.09
N ASN A 62 0.81 10.51 -1.57
CA ASN A 62 -0.57 10.45 -2.05
C ASN A 62 -1.12 9.01 -2.19
N ASN A 63 -1.02 8.20 -1.12
CA ASN A 63 -1.44 6.79 -1.13
C ASN A 63 -0.75 5.88 -2.16
N THR A 64 0.32 6.35 -2.81
CA THR A 64 1.09 5.60 -3.81
C THR A 64 2.49 5.31 -3.27
N PRO A 65 3.02 4.07 -3.41
CA PRO A 65 4.38 3.77 -3.00
C PRO A 65 5.36 4.42 -3.98
N SER A 66 6.19 5.32 -3.47
CA SER A 66 7.31 5.90 -4.20
C SER A 66 8.61 5.32 -3.68
N CYS A 67 9.49 4.90 -4.58
CA CYS A 67 10.76 4.29 -4.23
C CYS A 67 11.89 5.27 -4.49
N SER A 68 12.81 5.42 -3.54
CA SER A 68 14.01 6.23 -3.67
C SER A 68 15.21 5.48 -3.13
N CYS A 69 16.37 5.58 -3.77
CA CYS A 69 17.58 4.95 -3.23
C CYS A 69 18.00 5.63 -1.93
N ASN A 70 18.58 4.85 -1.00
CA ASN A 70 19.13 5.39 0.24
C ASN A 70 20.20 6.47 -0.05
N PRO A 71 20.42 7.42 0.87
CA PRO A 71 21.61 8.28 0.78
C PRO A 71 22.83 7.37 0.70
N GLU A 72 23.78 7.73 -0.17
CA GLU A 72 24.97 6.94 -0.57
C GLU A 72 24.75 5.91 -1.72
N PHE A 73 23.52 5.64 -2.16
CA PHE A 73 23.24 4.78 -3.31
C PHE A 73 22.72 5.60 -4.50
N MET A 74 23.21 5.26 -5.69
CA MET A 74 22.88 5.91 -6.96
C MET A 74 22.16 4.94 -7.90
N GLY A 75 21.40 5.50 -8.84
CA GLY A 75 20.65 4.74 -9.85
C GLY A 75 19.14 4.78 -9.62
N SER A 76 18.45 3.83 -10.24
CA SER A 76 16.99 3.73 -10.18
C SER A 76 16.57 2.48 -9.42
N PRO A 77 15.65 2.58 -8.43
CA PRO A 77 15.06 1.41 -7.79
C PRO A 77 14.45 0.47 -8.84
N PRO A 78 14.54 -0.86 -8.67
CA PRO A 78 15.07 -1.60 -7.52
C PRO A 78 16.59 -1.85 -7.55
N ASN A 79 17.31 -1.37 -8.57
CA ASN A 79 18.74 -1.60 -8.74
C ASN A 79 19.57 -0.43 -8.24
N CYS A 80 19.38 -0.03 -6.97
CA CYS A 80 20.22 0.95 -6.32
C CYS A 80 21.64 0.39 -6.15
N ARG A 81 22.65 1.11 -6.66
CA ARG A 81 24.06 0.70 -6.60
C ARG A 81 24.88 1.71 -5.80
N PRO A 82 25.91 1.24 -5.08
CA PRO A 82 26.84 2.15 -4.41
C PRO A 82 27.63 2.99 -5.41
N GLU A 83 28.20 4.10 -4.95
CA GLU A 83 29.12 4.95 -5.74
C GLU A 83 30.37 4.15 -6.17
N CYS A 84 30.87 3.25 -5.31
CA CYS A 84 31.93 2.30 -5.64
C CYS A 84 31.76 0.99 -4.87
N ALA A 85 32.21 -0.12 -5.45
CA ALA A 85 32.41 -1.41 -4.79
C ALA A 85 33.91 -1.74 -4.61
N SER A 86 34.77 -1.18 -5.45
CA SER A 86 36.22 -1.37 -5.40
C SER A 86 36.99 -0.07 -5.59
N ASN A 87 38.23 0.01 -5.07
CA ASN A 87 39.10 1.18 -5.24
C ASN A 87 39.36 1.52 -6.70
N GLY A 88 39.33 0.52 -7.60
CA GLY A 88 39.53 0.74 -9.04
C GLY A 88 38.41 1.50 -9.74
N GLU A 89 37.25 1.65 -9.09
CA GLU A 89 36.12 2.44 -9.62
C GLU A 89 36.24 3.94 -9.26
N CYS A 90 37.15 4.26 -8.33
CA CYS A 90 37.45 5.62 -7.93
C CYS A 90 38.61 6.19 -8.74
N SER A 91 38.66 7.53 -8.84
CA SER A 91 39.82 8.22 -9.43
C SER A 91 41.12 7.88 -8.66
N SER A 92 42.28 8.03 -9.30
CA SER A 92 43.60 7.62 -8.77
C SER A 92 43.97 8.18 -7.38
N HIS A 93 43.35 9.28 -6.96
CA HIS A 93 43.58 9.92 -5.66
C HIS A 93 42.52 9.57 -4.59
N LEU A 94 41.56 8.71 -4.92
CA LEU A 94 40.45 8.32 -4.07
C LEU A 94 40.48 6.80 -3.82
N ALA A 95 39.96 6.38 -2.68
CA ALA A 95 39.78 4.98 -2.34
C ALA A 95 38.31 4.72 -2.02
N CYS A 96 37.85 3.49 -2.27
CA CYS A 96 36.49 3.11 -1.96
C CYS A 96 36.39 2.83 -0.44
N MET A 97 35.80 3.77 0.29
CA MET A 97 35.62 3.68 1.74
C MET A 97 34.14 3.84 2.07
N ASN A 98 33.55 2.81 2.69
CA ASN A 98 32.11 2.74 2.97
C ASN A 98 31.25 2.95 1.70
N GLN A 99 31.57 2.23 0.63
CA GLN A 99 30.82 2.26 -0.64
C GLN A 99 30.86 3.61 -1.39
N ARG A 100 31.85 4.45 -1.06
CA ARG A 100 32.04 5.79 -1.62
C ARG A 100 33.50 6.13 -1.89
N CYS A 101 33.74 6.92 -2.93
CA CYS A 101 35.07 7.38 -3.27
C CYS A 101 35.48 8.54 -2.36
N LYS A 102 36.32 8.26 -1.37
CA LYS A 102 36.82 9.24 -0.40
C LYS A 102 38.34 9.30 -0.45
N ASN A 103 38.89 10.47 -0.09
CA ASN A 103 40.34 10.64 -0.06
C ASN A 103 40.91 9.91 1.19
N PRO A 104 41.74 8.86 1.01
CA PRO A 104 42.30 8.10 2.13
C PRO A 104 43.35 8.91 2.92
N CYS A 105 43.84 10.02 2.40
CA CYS A 105 44.86 10.86 3.05
C CYS A 105 44.27 11.78 4.13
N ILE A 106 42.97 12.08 4.08
CA ILE A 106 42.29 12.88 5.12
C ILE A 106 42.25 12.03 6.40
N GLY A 107 43.14 12.35 7.34
CA GLY A 107 43.29 11.63 8.62
C GLY A 107 44.46 10.64 8.68
N SER A 108 45.19 10.43 7.58
CA SER A 108 46.32 9.48 7.52
C SER A 108 47.71 10.14 7.54
N CYS A 109 47.82 11.45 7.28
CA CYS A 109 49.13 12.11 7.19
C CYS A 109 49.58 12.75 8.52
N GLY A 110 50.45 12.02 9.24
CA GLY A 110 51.66 12.45 9.98
C GLY A 110 51.60 13.65 10.94
N ALA A 111 51.75 13.36 12.24
CA ALA A 111 52.30 14.30 13.24
C ALA A 111 53.81 14.45 13.08
#